data_AF-A0A3D2M9U3-F1
#
_entry.id   AF-A0A3D2M9U3-F1
#
_cell.length_a   1.000
_cell.length_b   1.000
_cell.length_c   1.000
_cell.angle_alpha   90.00
_cell.angle_beta   90.00
_cell.angle_gamma   90.00
#
_symmetry.space_group_name_H-M   'P 1'
#
loop_
_entity.id
_entity.type
_entity.pdbx_description
1 polymer ?
#
loop_
_entity_poly.entity_id
_entity_poly.type
_entity_poly.pdbx_seq_one_letter_code
_entity_poly.pdbx_strand_id
1 'polypeptide(L)'
;MSLRKIIMIVIYSLLFTSIIVFNTNILMFFHKIGIDFSNLCGINPNLSVTIMGAGFANDITILLFFSITTLELVVSEKIHFILNYVDTILWKLLKN
;
A
#
# COMPACT_ATOMS: atom_id res chain seq x y z
N MET A 1 -20.27 11.44 -5.27
CA MET A 1 -18.89 11.40 -5.80
C MET A 1 -18.99 11.44 -7.33
N SER A 2 -18.34 12.39 -8.03
CA SER A 2 -18.44 12.41 -9.51
C SER A 2 -17.60 11.28 -10.12
N LEU A 3 -18.07 10.66 -11.22
CA LEU A 3 -17.41 9.53 -11.90
C LEU A 3 -15.90 9.78 -12.14
N ARG A 4 -15.54 11.01 -12.52
CA ARG A 4 -14.16 11.46 -12.70
C ARG A 4 -13.29 11.27 -11.45
N LYS A 5 -13.84 11.47 -10.25
CA LYS A 5 -13.11 11.30 -8.97
C LYS A 5 -12.82 9.84 -8.67
N ILE A 6 -13.77 8.96 -8.94
CA ILE A 6 -13.61 7.51 -8.76
C ILE A 6 -12.51 7.02 -9.70
N ILE A 7 -12.54 7.44 -10.96
CA ILE A 7 -11.53 7.06 -11.97
C ILE A 7 -10.13 7.53 -11.56
N MET A 8 -9.98 8.76 -11.06
CA MET A 8 -8.67 9.27 -10.61
C MET A 8 -8.10 8.49 -9.42
N ILE A 9 -8.92 8.18 -8.42
CA ILE A 9 -8.48 7.40 -7.26
C ILE A 9 -8.04 6.01 -7.72
N VAL A 10 -8.84 5.33 -8.54
CA VAL A 10 -8.52 4.00 -9.07
C VAL A 10 -7.20 3.99 -9.84
N ILE A 11 -6.98 4.98 -10.72
CA ILE A 11 -5.72 5.07 -11.49
C ILE A 11 -4.51 5.30 -10.58
N TYR A 12 -4.64 6.19 -9.59
CA TYR A 12 -3.55 6.48 -8.65
C TYR A 12 -3.18 5.23 -7.83
N SER A 13 -4.19 4.54 -7.31
CA SER A 13 -4.00 3.31 -6.54
C SER A 13 -3.42 2.17 -7.37
N LEU A 14 -3.79 2.05 -8.65
CA LEU A 14 -3.19 1.10 -9.61
C LEU A 14 -1.72 1.42 -9.89
N LEU A 15 -1.37 2.68 -10.06
CA LEU A 15 0.03 3.11 -10.23
C LEU A 15 0.83 2.83 -8.95
N PHE A 16 0.29 3.11 -7.79
CA PHE A 16 0.96 2.85 -6.51
C PHE A 16 1.16 1.34 -6.27
N THR A 17 0.11 0.55 -6.44
CA THR A 17 0.21 -0.92 -6.31
C THR A 17 1.16 -1.51 -7.32
N SER A 18 1.15 -1.08 -8.59
CA SER A 18 2.14 -1.57 -9.56
C SER A 18 3.57 -1.18 -9.17
N ILE A 19 3.81 0.03 -8.67
CA ILE A 19 5.13 0.44 -8.18
C ILE A 19 5.60 -0.43 -7.01
N ILE A 20 4.73 -0.82 -6.08
CA ILE A 20 5.13 -1.67 -4.95
C ILE A 20 5.28 -3.14 -5.37
N VAL A 21 4.31 -3.69 -6.12
CA VAL A 21 4.32 -5.10 -6.55
C VAL A 21 5.51 -5.39 -7.47
N PHE A 22 5.84 -4.49 -8.38
CA PHE A 22 6.96 -4.69 -9.30
C PHE A 22 8.30 -4.23 -8.72
N ASN A 23 8.32 -3.62 -7.54
CA ASN A 23 9.57 -3.28 -6.85
C ASN A 23 10.02 -4.43 -5.95
N THR A 24 10.83 -5.29 -6.53
CA THR A 24 11.44 -6.44 -5.87
C THR A 24 12.23 -6.08 -4.61
N ASN A 25 12.83 -4.88 -4.55
CA ASN A 25 13.57 -4.44 -3.36
C ASN A 25 12.62 -4.22 -2.17
N ILE A 26 11.43 -3.66 -2.40
CA ILE A 26 10.43 -3.45 -1.35
C ILE A 26 9.88 -4.79 -0.88
N LEU A 27 9.58 -5.71 -1.81
CA LEU A 27 9.16 -7.06 -1.48
C LEU A 27 10.20 -7.83 -0.65
N MET A 28 11.48 -7.76 -1.03
CA MET A 28 12.57 -8.36 -0.25
C MET A 28 12.71 -7.74 1.14
N PHE A 29 12.47 -6.43 1.28
CA PHE A 29 12.48 -5.76 2.58
C PHE A 29 11.36 -6.28 3.49
N PHE A 30 10.13 -6.40 2.99
CA PHE A 30 9.03 -6.99 3.75
C PHE A 30 9.29 -8.46 4.08
N HIS A 31 9.92 -9.20 3.17
CA HIS A 31 10.29 -10.58 3.42
C HIS A 31 11.32 -10.72 4.53
N LYS A 32 12.32 -9.81 4.55
CA LYS A 32 13.29 -9.75 5.64
C LYS A 32 12.62 -9.46 6.98
N ILE A 33 11.64 -8.55 7.03
CA ILE A 33 10.84 -8.31 8.24
C ILE A 33 10.11 -9.59 8.66
N GLY A 34 9.56 -10.34 7.70
CA GLY A 34 8.93 -11.64 7.97
C GLY A 34 9.87 -12.66 8.60
N ILE A 35 11.12 -12.72 8.12
CA ILE A 35 12.18 -13.58 8.69
C ILE A 35 12.58 -13.11 10.08
N ASP A 36 12.80 -11.81 10.27
CA ASP A 36 13.19 -11.27 11.57
C ASP A 36 12.09 -11.51 12.62
N PHE A 37 10.82 -11.36 12.22
CA PHE A 37 9.67 -11.66 13.06
C PHE A 37 9.54 -13.15 13.38
N SER A 38 9.75 -14.04 12.39
CA SER A 38 9.73 -15.48 12.64
C SER A 38 10.82 -15.89 13.64
N ASN A 39 12.02 -15.34 13.49
CA ASN A 39 13.15 -15.59 14.38
C ASN A 39 12.86 -15.10 15.81
N LEU A 40 12.26 -13.90 15.94
CA LEU A 40 11.81 -13.37 17.24
C LEU A 40 10.77 -14.28 17.91
N CYS A 41 9.86 -14.87 17.13
CA CYS A 41 8.85 -15.79 17.62
C CYS A 41 9.35 -17.24 17.83
N GLY A 42 10.61 -17.55 17.49
CA GLY A 42 11.14 -18.91 17.52
C GLY A 42 10.49 -19.86 16.50
N ILE A 43 9.87 -19.31 15.45
CA ILE A 43 9.22 -20.06 14.38
C ILE A 43 10.19 -20.15 13.21
N ASN A 44 10.33 -21.35 12.63
CA ASN A 44 11.13 -21.51 11.41
C ASN A 44 10.50 -20.66 10.28
N PRO A 45 11.21 -19.70 9.67
CA PRO A 45 10.69 -18.83 8.60
C PRO A 45 10.11 -19.61 7.42
N ASN A 46 10.66 -20.79 7.14
CA ASN A 46 10.27 -21.65 6.04
C ASN A 46 9.17 -22.65 6.43
N LEU A 47 8.68 -22.62 7.68
CA LEU A 47 7.63 -23.53 8.12
C LEU A 47 6.34 -23.24 7.36
N SER A 48 5.97 -24.14 6.46
CA SER A 48 4.77 -24.03 5.63
C SER A 48 3.54 -24.57 6.38
N VAL A 49 2.98 -23.79 7.31
CA VAL A 49 1.72 -24.15 8.01
C VAL A 49 0.51 -23.42 7.40
N THR A 50 0.74 -22.47 6.50
CA THR A 50 -0.20 -21.37 6.23
C THR A 50 -0.46 -21.15 4.72
N ILE A 51 -1.29 -20.14 4.40
CA ILE A 51 -2.25 -20.02 3.28
C ILE A 51 -1.67 -20.27 1.87
N MET A 52 -0.40 -19.94 1.63
CA MET A 52 0.23 -20.10 0.30
C MET A 52 1.28 -21.22 0.23
N GLY A 53 1.53 -21.94 1.33
CA GLY A 53 2.50 -23.03 1.37
C GLY A 53 3.97 -22.60 1.22
N ALA A 54 4.26 -21.30 1.15
CA ALA A 54 5.59 -20.75 0.89
C ALA A 54 6.39 -20.36 2.15
N GLY A 55 5.87 -20.68 3.34
CA GLY A 55 6.52 -20.45 4.63
C GLY A 55 6.00 -19.25 5.40
N PHE A 56 6.15 -19.27 6.72
CA PHE A 56 5.66 -18.25 7.63
C PHE A 56 6.15 -16.83 7.28
N ALA A 57 7.42 -16.67 6.91
CA ALA A 57 7.97 -15.37 6.54
C ALA A 57 7.28 -14.78 5.30
N ASN A 58 6.95 -15.62 4.32
CA ASN A 58 6.22 -15.21 3.13
C ASN A 58 4.80 -14.71 3.47
N ASP A 59 4.12 -15.37 4.40
CA ASP A 59 2.76 -14.99 4.77
C ASP A 59 2.73 -13.66 5.53
N ILE A 60 3.73 -13.39 6.36
CA ILE A 60 3.95 -12.06 6.96
C ILE A 60 4.23 -11.01 5.88
N THR A 61 5.01 -11.35 4.85
CA THR A 61 5.31 -10.46 3.71
C THR A 61 4.02 -10.02 3.02
N ILE A 62 3.12 -10.96 2.75
CA ILE A 62 1.83 -10.72 2.08
C ILE A 62 0.93 -9.84 2.96
N LEU A 63 0.85 -10.13 4.26
CA LEU A 63 0.06 -9.32 5.20
C LEU A 63 0.56 -7.87 5.29
N LEU A 64 1.87 -7.67 5.35
CA LEU A 64 2.48 -6.35 5.33
C LEU A 64 2.19 -5.61 4.02
N PHE A 65 2.27 -6.30 2.89
CA PHE A 65 1.92 -5.73 1.60
C PHE A 65 0.45 -5.27 1.54
N PHE A 66 -0.49 -6.11 1.98
CA PHE A 66 -1.92 -5.77 2.00
C PHE A 66 -2.24 -4.61 2.93
N SER A 67 -1.64 -4.57 4.12
CA SER A 67 -1.86 -3.51 5.10
C SER A 67 -1.35 -2.15 4.59
N ILE A 68 -0.17 -2.10 3.95
CA ILE A 68 0.37 -0.87 3.36
C ILE A 68 -0.48 -0.40 2.20
N THR A 69 -0.94 -1.31 1.34
CA THR A 69 -1.83 -0.97 0.22
C THR A 69 -3.15 -0.38 0.73
N THR A 70 -3.73 -0.97 1.77
CA THR A 70 -4.98 -0.48 2.37
C THR A 70 -4.77 0.89 3.03
N LEU A 71 -3.64 1.09 3.70
CA LEU A 71 -3.27 2.35 4.31
C LEU A 71 -3.06 3.45 3.26
N GLU A 72 -2.45 3.13 2.13
CA GLU A 72 -2.32 4.06 1.00
C GLU A 72 -3.68 4.45 0.43
N LEU A 73 -4.61 3.51 0.22
CA LEU A 73 -5.97 3.83 -0.23
C LEU A 73 -6.66 4.85 0.70
N VAL A 74 -6.58 4.63 2.01
CA VAL A 74 -7.18 5.54 3.01
C VAL A 74 -6.49 6.91 3.02
N VAL A 75 -5.16 6.96 2.87
CA VAL A 75 -4.39 8.21 2.83
C VAL A 75 -4.63 8.96 1.50
N SER A 76 -4.75 8.25 0.39
CA SER A 76 -4.95 8.80 -0.95
C SER A 76 -6.27 9.58 -1.04
N GLU A 77 -7.35 9.07 -0.45
CA GLU A 77 -8.61 9.82 -0.33
C GLU A 77 -8.43 11.15 0.42
N LYS A 78 -7.65 11.16 1.50
CA LYS A 78 -7.37 12.38 2.29
C LYS A 78 -6.51 13.37 1.51
N ILE A 79 -5.47 12.89 0.82
CA ILE A 79 -4.62 13.73 -0.05
C ILE A 79 -5.46 14.37 -1.15
N HIS A 80 -6.35 13.61 -1.79
CA HIS A 80 -7.26 14.15 -2.79
C HIS A 80 -8.15 15.26 -2.21
N PHE A 81 -8.71 15.08 -1.00
CA PHE A 81 -9.52 16.12 -0.36
C PHE A 81 -8.75 17.42 -0.17
N ILE A 82 -7.49 17.32 0.29
CA ILE A 82 -6.60 18.47 0.47
C ILE A 82 -6.28 19.13 -0.88
N LEU A 83 -5.91 18.37 -1.91
CA LEU A 83 -5.62 18.90 -3.24
C LEU A 83 -6.82 19.62 -3.85
N ASN A 84 -8.02 19.03 -3.73
CA ASN A 84 -9.25 19.66 -4.21
C ASN A 84 -9.59 20.94 -3.44
N TYR A 85 -9.29 21.00 -2.13
CA TYR A 85 -9.44 22.22 -1.34
C TYR A 85 -8.46 23.32 -1.78
N VAL A 86 -7.19 22.97 -1.97
CA VAL A 86 -6.15 23.88 -2.47
C VAL A 86 -6.51 24.43 -3.85
N ASP A 87 -6.94 23.57 -4.77
CA ASP A 87 -7.39 23.96 -6.12
C ASP A 87 -8.56 24.96 -6.06
N THR A 88 -9.53 24.72 -5.16
CA THR A 88 -10.68 25.61 -4.98
C THR A 88 -10.25 27.00 -4.47
N ILE A 89 -9.29 27.06 -3.53
CA ILE A 89 -8.76 28.34 -3.02
C ILE A 89 -8.02 29.09 -4.12
N LEU A 90 -7.12 28.40 -4.83
CA LEU A 90 -6.36 28.98 -5.94
C LEU A 90 -7.29 29.57 -7.01
N TRP A 91 -8.34 28.84 -7.39
CA TRP A 91 -9.34 29.33 -8.33
C TRP A 91 -10.10 30.56 -7.83
N LYS A 92 -10.42 30.63 -6.53
CA LYS A 92 -11.06 31.82 -5.95
C LYS A 92 -10.12 33.03 -5.96
N LEU A 93 -8.84 32.83 -5.65
CA LEU A 93 -7.84 33.89 -5.67
C LEU A 93 -7.56 34.42 -7.08
N LEU A 94 -7.58 33.56 -8.10
CA LEU A 94 -7.36 33.93 -9.50
C LEU A 94 -8.57 34.63 -10.17
N LYS A 95 -9.76 34.52 -9.58
CA LYS A 95 -10.98 35.19 -10.08
C LYS A 95 -11.24 36.57 -9.47
N ASN A 96 -10.46 36.96 -8.46
CA ASN A 96 -10.37 38.33 -7.95
C ASN A 96 -9.19 39.06 -8.60
#